data_AF-A0A0R2L9T5-F1
#
_entry.id   AF-A0A0R2L9T5-F1
#
_cell.length_a   1.000
_cell.length_b   1.000
_cell.length_c   1.000
_cell.angle_alpha   90.00
_cell.angle_beta   90.00
_cell.angle_gamma   90.00
#
_symmetry.space_group_name_H-M   'P 1'
#
loop_
_entity.id
_entity.type
_entity.pdbx_description
1 polymer ?
#
loop_
_entity_poly.entity_id
_entity_poly.type
_entity_poly.pdbx_seq_one_letter_code
_entity_poly.pdbx_strand_id
1 'polypeptide(L)'
;MHVTLGLKGSTSTRQYRNRLTYFPDTFEFYLDEDDFTPAGLTHLQRAIDEVKAVTPNIVLHQPMRFGDWFVEMVTPEQKMPELYRFLRFSSDKLIEIATKNNIQALLHGSYSRQTQAFIDMYPSFEHAQAVVFDRLDNYAKQGGDHIMFENSISPLFFYGDPEMDRQILERHYRLAFDTSHCFIKAHGSNTVLAESLTRLRNHVVHYHLVDSYGETHDSLPLGVGHIDWQKMLPLLNKKASRIYEINLADSAKATEMLISHAYLTALAATLK
;
A
#
# COMPACT_ATOMS: atom_id res chain seq x y z
N MET A 1 -10.44 21.03 7.31
CA MET A 1 -10.33 19.97 6.27
C MET A 1 -11.33 18.85 6.58
N HIS A 2 -11.87 18.12 5.59
CA HIS A 2 -12.67 16.91 5.86
C HIS A 2 -11.76 15.68 5.71
N VAL A 3 -11.82 14.76 6.67
CA VAL A 3 -11.03 13.53 6.71
C VAL A 3 -11.99 12.37 6.52
N THR A 4 -11.74 11.54 5.52
CA THR A 4 -12.51 10.32 5.26
C THR A 4 -12.01 9.18 6.15
N LEU A 5 -12.93 8.29 6.53
CA LEU A 5 -12.62 7.07 7.27
C LEU A 5 -12.29 5.95 6.29
N GLY A 6 -11.08 5.41 6.34
CA GLY A 6 -10.78 4.16 5.67
C GLY A 6 -10.20 3.13 6.61
N LEU A 7 -10.52 1.86 6.35
CA LEU A 7 -10.20 0.73 7.20
C LEU A 7 -9.60 -0.41 6.38
N LYS A 8 -8.61 -1.10 6.93
CA LYS A 8 -7.92 -2.24 6.32
C LYS A 8 -8.25 -3.53 7.05
N GLY A 9 -8.51 -4.63 6.35
CA GLY A 9 -8.74 -5.96 6.95
C GLY A 9 -8.57 -7.08 5.93
N SER A 10 -8.53 -8.34 6.38
CA SER A 10 -8.46 -9.48 5.45
C SER A 10 -9.84 -9.91 4.95
N THR A 11 -9.85 -10.95 4.11
CA THR A 11 -11.05 -11.70 3.73
C THR A 11 -11.67 -12.48 4.89
N SER A 12 -11.10 -12.43 6.10
CA SER A 12 -11.74 -12.96 7.31
C SER A 12 -13.06 -12.25 7.59
N THR A 13 -14.16 -13.00 7.59
CA THR A 13 -15.51 -12.50 7.91
C THR A 13 -15.58 -11.77 9.23
N ARG A 14 -14.82 -12.21 10.25
CA ARG A 14 -14.75 -11.52 11.53
C ARG A 14 -14.11 -10.14 11.41
N GLN A 15 -13.04 -10.01 10.62
CA GLN A 15 -12.33 -8.75 10.44
C GLN A 15 -13.14 -7.75 9.62
N TYR A 16 -13.51 -8.10 8.38
CA TYR A 16 -14.14 -7.13 7.50
C TYR A 16 -15.54 -6.74 8.01
N ARG A 17 -16.34 -7.67 8.55
CA ARG A 17 -17.66 -7.30 9.13
C ARG A 17 -17.55 -6.39 10.33
N ASN A 18 -16.53 -6.53 11.18
CA ASN A 18 -16.28 -5.57 12.25
C ASN A 18 -16.10 -4.16 11.68
N ARG A 19 -15.27 -4.02 10.65
CA ARG A 19 -14.97 -2.73 10.00
C ARG A 19 -16.19 -2.13 9.31
N LEU A 20 -17.02 -2.97 8.68
CA LEU A 20 -18.26 -2.53 8.04
C LEU A 20 -19.28 -1.91 9.02
N THR A 21 -19.23 -2.25 10.32
CA THR A 21 -20.11 -1.61 11.33
C THR A 21 -19.83 -0.12 11.52
N TYR A 22 -18.67 0.37 11.05
CA TYR A 22 -18.26 1.77 11.14
C TYR A 22 -18.47 2.56 9.83
N PHE A 23 -19.10 1.95 8.82
CA PHE A 23 -19.43 2.61 7.53
C PHE A 23 -18.25 3.36 6.89
N PRO A 24 -17.12 2.68 6.61
CA PRO A 24 -15.94 3.36 6.09
C PRO A 24 -16.17 3.92 4.68
N ASP A 25 -15.60 5.08 4.39
CA ASP A 25 -15.54 5.67 3.04
C ASP A 25 -14.65 4.85 2.10
N THR A 26 -13.64 4.14 2.61
CA THR A 26 -12.72 3.28 1.85
C THR A 26 -12.43 2.00 2.62
N PHE A 27 -12.41 0.87 1.93
CA PHE A 27 -12.00 -0.41 2.51
C PHE A 27 -10.81 -0.98 1.74
N GLU A 28 -9.76 -1.38 2.45
CA GLU A 28 -8.66 -2.13 1.86
C GLU A 28 -8.66 -3.58 2.34
N PHE A 29 -8.66 -4.51 1.38
CA PHE A 29 -8.36 -5.91 1.65
C PHE A 29 -6.85 -6.13 1.65
N TYR A 30 -6.30 -6.65 2.75
CA TYR A 30 -5.00 -7.32 2.67
C TYR A 30 -5.21 -8.81 2.38
N LEU A 31 -4.53 -9.30 1.35
CA LEU A 31 -4.69 -10.66 0.86
C LEU A 31 -3.50 -11.53 1.26
N ASP A 32 -3.70 -12.84 1.26
CA ASP A 32 -2.65 -13.84 1.41
C ASP A 32 -2.65 -14.85 0.25
N GLU A 33 -1.78 -15.85 0.30
CA GLU A 33 -1.67 -16.85 -0.77
C GLU A 33 -2.92 -17.74 -0.92
N ASP A 34 -3.68 -17.96 0.16
CA ASP A 34 -4.87 -18.81 0.15
C ASP A 34 -6.03 -18.15 -0.60
N ASP A 35 -6.08 -16.81 -0.60
CA ASP A 35 -7.04 -16.02 -1.40
C ASP A 35 -6.89 -16.25 -2.92
N PHE A 36 -5.76 -16.79 -3.38
CA PHE A 36 -5.47 -17.06 -4.79
C PHE A 36 -5.68 -18.54 -5.20
N THR A 37 -6.27 -19.34 -4.33
CA THR A 37 -6.81 -20.66 -4.71
C THR A 37 -8.19 -20.52 -5.37
N PRO A 38 -8.71 -21.54 -6.10
CA PRO A 38 -10.07 -21.46 -6.66
C PRO A 38 -11.16 -21.16 -5.61
N ALA A 39 -11.02 -21.73 -4.41
CA ALA A 39 -11.93 -21.47 -3.29
C ALA A 39 -11.70 -20.07 -2.70
N GLY A 40 -10.44 -19.65 -2.54
CA GLY A 40 -10.05 -18.32 -2.11
C GLY A 40 -10.60 -17.22 -3.01
N LEU A 41 -10.46 -17.35 -4.32
CA LEU A 41 -10.99 -16.39 -5.30
C LEU A 41 -12.51 -16.27 -5.24
N THR A 42 -13.20 -17.41 -5.04
CA THR A 42 -14.66 -17.42 -4.83
C THR A 42 -15.04 -16.71 -3.53
N HIS A 43 -14.25 -16.93 -2.47
CA HIS A 43 -14.44 -16.28 -1.18
C HIS A 43 -14.19 -14.77 -1.25
N LEU A 44 -13.09 -14.35 -1.87
CA LEU A 44 -12.73 -12.96 -2.10
C LEU A 44 -13.82 -12.22 -2.86
N GLN A 45 -14.37 -12.78 -3.94
CA GLN A 45 -15.48 -12.14 -4.67
C GLN A 45 -16.70 -11.93 -3.77
N ARG A 46 -17.07 -12.89 -2.92
CA ARG A 46 -18.19 -12.73 -1.97
C ARG A 46 -17.88 -11.65 -0.92
N ALA A 47 -16.64 -11.59 -0.43
CA ALA A 47 -16.23 -10.55 0.52
C ALA A 47 -16.27 -9.16 -0.13
N ILE A 48 -15.82 -9.04 -1.39
CA ILE A 48 -15.93 -7.81 -2.19
C ILE A 48 -17.40 -7.40 -2.32
N ASP A 49 -18.29 -8.31 -2.70
CA ASP A 49 -19.72 -8.00 -2.87
C ASP A 49 -20.35 -7.48 -1.57
N GLU A 50 -19.99 -8.07 -0.42
CA GLU A 50 -20.49 -7.65 0.90
C GLU A 50 -19.94 -6.28 1.32
N VAL A 51 -18.65 -6.02 1.11
CA VAL A 51 -18.04 -4.70 1.39
C VAL A 51 -18.58 -3.64 0.44
N LYS A 52 -18.81 -3.99 -0.83
CA LYS A 52 -19.30 -3.07 -1.87
C LYS A 52 -20.74 -2.60 -1.62
N ALA A 53 -21.51 -3.35 -0.83
CA ALA A 53 -22.81 -2.90 -0.33
C ALA A 53 -22.71 -1.73 0.67
N VAL A 54 -21.54 -1.49 1.27
CA VAL A 54 -21.27 -0.40 2.22
C VAL A 54 -20.46 0.73 1.58
N THR A 55 -19.42 0.41 0.82
CA THR A 55 -18.58 1.42 0.15
C THR A 55 -18.16 0.99 -1.25
N PRO A 56 -18.24 1.88 -2.25
CA PRO A 56 -17.74 1.60 -3.59
C PRO A 56 -16.21 1.70 -3.69
N ASN A 57 -15.53 2.33 -2.72
CA ASN A 57 -14.09 2.54 -2.76
C ASN A 57 -13.37 1.37 -2.07
N ILE A 58 -12.99 0.38 -2.88
CA ILE A 58 -12.28 -0.80 -2.40
C ILE A 58 -10.88 -0.84 -3.02
N VAL A 59 -9.88 -1.17 -2.20
CA VAL A 59 -8.51 -1.46 -2.63
C VAL A 59 -8.20 -2.91 -2.31
N LEU A 60 -7.63 -3.64 -3.26
CA LEU A 60 -7.09 -4.97 -3.07
C LEU A 60 -5.58 -4.87 -2.98
N HIS A 61 -5.03 -5.12 -1.80
CA HIS A 61 -3.60 -5.14 -1.57
C HIS A 61 -3.05 -6.53 -1.91
N GLN A 62 -1.95 -6.57 -2.66
CA GLN A 62 -1.32 -7.81 -3.07
C GLN A 62 -0.96 -8.73 -1.88
N PRO A 63 -0.89 -10.05 -2.09
CA PRO A 63 -0.36 -10.96 -1.09
C PRO A 63 1.11 -10.64 -0.83
N MET A 64 1.48 -10.54 0.44
CA MET A 64 2.85 -10.19 0.81
C MET A 64 3.81 -11.37 0.65
N ARG A 65 3.33 -12.60 0.83
CA ARG A 65 4.16 -13.81 0.89
C ARG A 65 3.60 -14.94 0.04
N PHE A 66 4.50 -15.82 -0.37
CA PHE A 66 4.21 -17.14 -0.91
C PHE A 66 5.18 -18.13 -0.27
N GLY A 67 4.65 -19.01 0.58
CA GLY A 67 5.45 -19.77 1.55
C GLY A 67 6.40 -18.86 2.35
N ASP A 68 7.69 -19.16 2.31
CA ASP A 68 8.68 -18.44 3.10
C ASP A 68 9.13 -17.10 2.52
N TRP A 69 8.75 -16.79 1.27
CA TRP A 69 9.31 -15.66 0.52
C TRP A 69 8.34 -14.50 0.37
N PHE A 70 8.88 -13.28 0.37
CA PHE A 70 8.14 -12.08 -0.02
C PHE A 70 7.93 -12.02 -1.54
N VAL A 71 6.72 -11.61 -1.94
CA VAL A 71 6.30 -11.52 -3.35
C VAL A 71 6.75 -10.18 -3.93
N GLU A 72 8.01 -10.08 -4.33
CA GLU A 72 8.61 -8.82 -4.80
C GLU A 72 8.72 -8.76 -6.34
N MET A 73 8.55 -7.56 -6.92
CA MET A 73 8.78 -7.35 -8.36
C MET A 73 10.20 -7.64 -8.79
N VAL A 74 11.16 -7.80 -7.88
CA VAL A 74 12.53 -8.19 -8.21
C VAL A 74 12.72 -9.72 -8.28
N THR A 75 11.69 -10.54 -8.02
CA THR A 75 11.82 -12.01 -8.03
C THR A 75 12.41 -12.54 -9.36
N PRO A 76 13.59 -13.21 -9.35
CA PRO A 76 14.22 -13.69 -10.58
C PRO A 76 13.59 -14.99 -11.08
N GLU A 77 12.99 -14.95 -12.29
CA GLU A 77 12.27 -16.09 -12.89
C GLU A 77 13.11 -17.37 -12.97
N GLN A 78 14.34 -17.27 -13.45
CA GLN A 78 15.20 -18.45 -13.67
C GLN A 78 15.65 -19.11 -12.36
N LYS A 79 15.78 -18.33 -11.28
CA LYS A 79 16.30 -18.81 -9.99
C LYS A 79 15.17 -19.17 -9.02
N MET A 80 14.00 -18.55 -9.16
CA MET A 80 12.85 -18.75 -8.29
C MET A 80 11.56 -18.87 -9.11
N PRO A 81 11.45 -19.90 -9.97
CA PRO A 81 10.37 -20.01 -10.95
C PRO A 81 8.98 -20.15 -10.33
N GLU A 82 8.86 -20.80 -9.17
CA GLU A 82 7.56 -20.96 -8.48
C GLU A 82 7.08 -19.64 -7.86
N LEU A 83 7.96 -18.94 -7.13
CA LEU A 83 7.65 -17.62 -6.58
C LEU A 83 7.35 -16.61 -7.69
N TYR A 84 8.13 -16.62 -8.79
CA TYR A 84 7.87 -15.76 -9.93
C TYR A 84 6.51 -16.07 -10.59
N ARG A 85 6.17 -17.35 -10.75
CA ARG A 85 4.87 -17.76 -11.27
C ARG A 85 3.74 -17.27 -10.38
N PHE A 86 3.88 -17.39 -9.06
CA PHE A 86 2.89 -16.88 -8.11
C PHE A 86 2.79 -15.35 -8.15
N LEU A 87 3.91 -14.62 -8.19
CA LEU A 87 3.94 -13.16 -8.37
C LEU A 87 3.14 -12.74 -9.60
N ARG A 88 3.42 -13.37 -10.75
CA ARG A 88 2.73 -13.07 -12.01
C ARG A 88 1.24 -13.37 -11.91
N PHE A 89 0.90 -14.59 -11.49
CA PHE A 89 -0.47 -15.06 -11.38
C PHE A 89 -1.31 -14.21 -10.43
N SER A 90 -0.80 -13.95 -9.22
CA SER A 90 -1.52 -13.17 -8.20
C SER A 90 -1.69 -11.70 -8.63
N SER A 91 -0.66 -11.07 -9.19
CA SER A 91 -0.75 -9.69 -9.71
C SER A 91 -1.74 -9.58 -10.87
N ASP A 92 -1.68 -10.51 -11.84
CA ASP A 92 -2.59 -10.55 -12.99
C ASP A 92 -4.05 -10.74 -12.53
N LYS A 93 -4.28 -11.65 -11.56
CA LYS A 93 -5.60 -11.88 -10.98
C LYS A 93 -6.11 -10.70 -10.18
N LEU A 94 -5.24 -10.02 -9.44
CA LEU A 94 -5.62 -8.82 -8.68
C LEU A 94 -6.14 -7.73 -9.61
N ILE A 95 -5.44 -7.47 -10.71
CA ILE A 95 -5.84 -6.48 -11.73
C ILE A 95 -7.14 -6.89 -12.42
N GLU A 96 -7.28 -8.17 -12.77
CA GLU A 96 -8.51 -8.71 -13.38
C GLU A 96 -9.72 -8.48 -12.47
N ILE A 97 -9.60 -8.83 -11.18
CA ILE A 97 -10.67 -8.67 -10.20
C ILE A 97 -10.96 -7.18 -9.98
N ALA A 98 -9.93 -6.34 -9.87
CA ALA A 98 -10.09 -4.90 -9.66
C ALA A 98 -10.83 -4.24 -10.82
N THR A 99 -10.44 -4.56 -12.05
CA THR A 99 -11.07 -4.05 -13.28
C THR A 99 -12.52 -4.54 -13.38
N LYS A 100 -12.76 -5.84 -13.21
CA LYS A 100 -14.11 -6.43 -13.28
C LYS A 100 -15.06 -5.80 -12.27
N ASN A 101 -14.58 -5.51 -11.07
CA ASN A 101 -15.40 -4.95 -9.99
C ASN A 101 -15.41 -3.42 -9.98
N ASN A 102 -14.69 -2.74 -10.88
CA ASN A 102 -14.49 -1.29 -10.86
C ASN A 102 -13.97 -0.79 -9.50
N ILE A 103 -12.97 -1.48 -8.97
CA ILE A 103 -12.26 -1.15 -7.72
C ILE A 103 -10.75 -1.03 -8.03
N GLN A 104 -9.90 -0.98 -7.02
CA GLN A 104 -8.47 -0.72 -7.20
C GLN A 104 -7.60 -1.91 -6.76
N ALA A 105 -6.46 -2.09 -7.41
CA ALA A 105 -5.40 -3.02 -7.07
C ALA A 105 -4.16 -2.23 -6.64
N LEU A 106 -3.53 -2.65 -5.56
CA LEU A 106 -2.30 -2.09 -5.03
C LEU A 106 -1.21 -3.16 -5.05
N LEU A 107 -0.11 -2.88 -5.76
CA LEU A 107 1.09 -3.71 -5.77
C LEU A 107 2.26 -2.97 -5.12
N HIS A 108 3.14 -3.66 -4.40
CA HIS A 108 4.43 -3.08 -3.97
C HIS A 108 5.44 -3.22 -5.09
N GLY A 109 6.24 -2.17 -5.31
CA GLY A 109 7.42 -2.29 -6.18
C GLY A 109 8.46 -3.24 -5.60
N SER A 110 8.69 -3.18 -4.29
CA SER A 110 9.55 -4.14 -3.59
C SER A 110 9.21 -4.11 -2.10
N TYR A 111 9.50 -5.20 -1.40
CA TYR A 111 9.49 -5.25 0.07
C TYR A 111 10.91 -5.01 0.57
N SER A 112 11.13 -4.90 1.89
CA SER A 112 12.43 -4.53 2.47
C SER A 112 13.17 -5.63 3.23
N ARG A 113 12.53 -6.79 3.44
CA ARG A 113 13.07 -7.83 4.33
C ARG A 113 14.05 -8.77 3.63
N GLN A 114 13.73 -9.21 2.41
CA GLN A 114 14.53 -10.17 1.64
C GLN A 114 15.11 -9.57 0.35
N THR A 115 14.89 -8.27 0.13
CA THR A 115 15.30 -7.54 -1.07
C THR A 115 16.76 -7.77 -1.44
N GLN A 116 17.66 -7.71 -0.46
CA GLN A 116 19.09 -7.88 -0.73
C GLN A 116 19.39 -9.26 -1.29
N ALA A 117 18.74 -10.31 -0.77
CA ALA A 117 18.90 -11.66 -1.30
C ALA A 117 18.44 -11.76 -2.76
N PHE A 118 17.37 -11.04 -3.14
CA PHE A 118 16.97 -10.96 -4.54
C PHE A 118 17.93 -10.12 -5.39
N ILE A 119 18.43 -9.00 -4.88
CA ILE A 119 19.41 -8.14 -5.58
C ILE A 119 20.68 -8.94 -5.91
N ASP A 120 21.18 -9.72 -4.95
CA ASP A 120 22.38 -10.56 -5.11
C ASP A 120 22.20 -11.67 -6.17
N MET A 121 20.96 -11.93 -6.60
CA MET A 121 20.66 -12.83 -7.69
C MET A 121 20.80 -12.19 -9.08
N TYR A 122 21.03 -10.88 -9.17
CA TYR A 122 21.26 -10.17 -10.44
C TYR A 122 22.73 -9.74 -10.60
N PRO A 123 23.17 -9.42 -11.83
CA PRO A 123 24.55 -8.97 -12.06
C PRO A 123 24.90 -7.64 -11.38
N SER A 124 23.91 -6.78 -11.15
CA SER A 124 24.09 -5.50 -10.46
C SER A 124 22.79 -4.99 -9.86
N PHE A 125 22.90 -3.99 -8.98
CA PHE A 125 21.75 -3.27 -8.43
C PHE A 125 20.92 -2.61 -9.52
N GLU A 126 21.56 -1.98 -10.51
CA GLU A 126 20.90 -1.29 -11.62
C GLU A 126 20.07 -2.27 -12.44
N HIS A 127 20.59 -3.49 -12.65
CA HIS A 127 19.84 -4.53 -13.34
C HIS A 127 18.62 -5.00 -12.52
N ALA A 128 18.78 -5.20 -11.22
CA ALA A 128 17.67 -5.55 -10.33
C ALA A 128 16.58 -4.46 -10.32
N GLN A 129 16.98 -3.19 -10.27
CA GLN A 129 16.06 -2.05 -10.29
C GLN A 129 15.38 -1.87 -11.65
N ALA A 130 16.09 -2.07 -12.76
CA ALA A 130 15.51 -2.07 -14.10
C ALA A 130 14.40 -3.14 -14.22
N VAL A 131 14.64 -4.34 -13.70
CA VAL A 131 13.62 -5.41 -13.68
C VAL A 131 12.37 -5.00 -12.90
N VAL A 132 12.53 -4.31 -11.77
CA VAL A 132 11.39 -3.77 -11.01
C VAL A 132 10.59 -2.79 -11.87
N PHE A 133 11.25 -1.78 -12.44
CA PHE A 133 10.56 -0.78 -13.27
C PHE A 133 9.91 -1.39 -14.52
N ASP A 134 10.58 -2.30 -15.23
CA ASP A 134 10.01 -2.97 -16.40
C ASP A 134 8.72 -3.72 -16.05
N ARG A 135 8.66 -4.36 -14.87
CA ARG A 135 7.46 -5.07 -14.40
C ARG A 135 6.36 -4.09 -13.98
N LEU A 136 6.71 -3.04 -13.27
CA LEU A 136 5.76 -1.98 -12.89
C LEU A 136 5.17 -1.29 -14.13
N ASP A 137 5.98 -1.01 -15.16
CA ASP A 137 5.52 -0.44 -16.44
C ASP A 137 4.51 -1.36 -17.14
N ASN A 138 4.79 -2.66 -17.17
CA ASN A 138 3.88 -3.66 -17.71
C ASN A 138 2.55 -3.68 -16.95
N TYR A 139 2.59 -3.67 -15.61
CA TYR A 139 1.38 -3.68 -14.80
C TYR A 139 0.61 -2.36 -14.86
N ALA A 140 1.29 -1.22 -14.95
CA ALA A 140 0.67 0.09 -15.15
C ALA A 140 -0.14 0.10 -16.45
N LYS A 141 0.44 -0.42 -17.53
CA LYS A 141 -0.23 -0.56 -18.83
C LYS A 141 -1.41 -1.53 -18.77
N GLN A 142 -1.27 -2.64 -18.06
CA GLN A 142 -2.32 -3.65 -17.93
C GLN A 142 -3.50 -3.19 -17.09
N GLY A 143 -3.25 -2.52 -15.96
CA GLY A 143 -4.28 -2.12 -15.00
C GLY A 143 -4.86 -0.73 -15.23
N GLY A 144 -4.16 0.18 -15.92
CA GLY A 144 -4.62 1.54 -16.17
C GLY A 144 -5.07 2.26 -14.89
N ASP A 145 -6.31 2.75 -14.86
CA ASP A 145 -6.89 3.46 -13.70
C ASP A 145 -7.33 2.52 -12.55
N HIS A 146 -7.09 1.22 -12.66
CA HIS A 146 -7.39 0.23 -11.63
C HIS A 146 -6.16 -0.24 -10.85
N ILE A 147 -4.96 0.24 -11.16
CA ILE A 147 -3.74 -0.15 -10.46
C ILE A 147 -3.00 1.06 -9.89
N MET A 148 -2.37 0.86 -8.74
CA MET A 148 -1.43 1.78 -8.13
C MET A 148 -0.27 1.05 -7.48
N PHE A 149 0.83 1.77 -7.25
CA PHE A 149 2.05 1.20 -6.67
C PHE A 149 2.38 1.82 -5.33
N GLU A 150 2.73 0.98 -4.37
CA GLU A 150 3.15 1.41 -3.04
C GLU A 150 4.68 1.46 -2.90
N ASN A 151 5.17 2.50 -2.23
CA ASN A 151 6.55 2.57 -1.79
C ASN A 151 6.84 1.61 -0.64
N SER A 152 8.11 1.25 -0.46
CA SER A 152 8.60 0.65 0.77
C SER A 152 9.89 1.32 1.24
N ILE A 153 10.57 0.72 2.22
CA ILE A 153 11.91 1.17 2.66
C ILE A 153 13.05 0.54 1.82
N SER A 154 12.70 -0.34 0.87
CA SER A 154 13.63 -0.97 -0.06
C SER A 154 14.40 0.06 -0.89
N PRO A 155 15.68 -0.20 -1.24
CA PRO A 155 16.39 0.66 -2.18
C PRO A 155 15.87 0.57 -3.62
N LEU A 156 15.10 -0.46 -4.00
CA LEU A 156 14.68 -0.67 -5.39
C LEU A 156 13.52 0.24 -5.81
N PHE A 157 12.56 0.48 -4.92
CA PHE A 157 11.38 1.30 -5.17
C PHE A 157 10.87 1.93 -3.87
N PHE A 158 11.10 3.23 -3.71
CA PHE A 158 10.76 3.98 -2.50
C PHE A 158 10.43 5.44 -2.85
N TYR A 159 9.81 6.17 -1.93
CA TYR A 159 9.56 7.60 -2.07
C TYR A 159 10.42 8.39 -1.08
N GLY A 160 10.73 9.64 -1.40
CA GLY A 160 11.50 10.52 -0.52
C GLY A 160 12.76 11.07 -1.18
N ASP A 161 13.36 10.30 -2.08
CA ASP A 161 14.53 10.74 -2.83
C ASP A 161 14.11 11.52 -4.09
N PRO A 162 14.64 12.74 -4.34
CA PRO A 162 14.23 13.55 -5.49
C PRO A 162 14.43 12.89 -6.86
N GLU A 163 15.46 12.07 -7.01
CA GLU A 163 15.78 11.42 -8.29
C GLU A 163 14.89 10.19 -8.52
N MET A 164 14.67 9.38 -7.48
CA MET A 164 13.70 8.30 -7.51
C MET A 164 12.27 8.82 -7.75
N ASP A 165 11.84 9.86 -7.01
CA ASP A 165 10.55 10.51 -7.19
C ASP A 165 10.39 11.01 -8.65
N ARG A 166 11.43 11.60 -9.24
CA ARG A 166 11.43 12.05 -10.65
C ARG A 166 11.22 10.88 -11.61
N GLN A 167 11.96 9.79 -11.43
CA GLN A 167 11.84 8.59 -12.26
C GLN A 167 10.45 7.95 -12.19
N ILE A 168 9.81 7.99 -11.02
CA ILE A 168 8.42 7.52 -10.83
C ILE A 168 7.44 8.42 -11.57
N LEU A 169 7.60 9.75 -11.47
CA LEU A 169 6.73 10.72 -12.12
C LEU A 169 6.79 10.64 -13.64
N GLU A 170 7.98 10.42 -14.22
CA GLU A 170 8.17 10.27 -15.67
C GLU A 170 7.44 9.06 -16.25
N ARG A 171 7.16 8.06 -15.43
CA ARG A 171 6.39 6.86 -15.82
C ARG A 171 4.88 7.03 -15.64
N HIS A 172 4.44 8.18 -15.13
CA HIS A 172 3.03 8.51 -14.90
C HIS A 172 2.29 7.49 -14.01
N TYR A 173 3.01 6.87 -13.08
CA TYR A 173 2.40 5.92 -12.15
C TYR A 173 1.32 6.58 -11.27
N ARG A 174 0.29 5.79 -10.97
CA ARG A 174 -0.65 6.05 -9.89
C ARG A 174 -0.07 5.48 -8.61
N LEU A 175 -0.06 6.26 -7.54
CA LEU A 175 0.71 5.92 -6.33
C LEU A 175 -0.22 5.65 -5.15
N ALA A 176 0.07 4.57 -4.43
CA ALA A 176 -0.26 4.44 -3.02
C ALA A 176 0.94 4.95 -2.22
N PHE A 177 0.72 5.89 -1.30
CA PHE A 177 1.79 6.46 -0.49
C PHE A 177 1.64 6.01 0.95
N ASP A 178 2.57 5.19 1.42
CA ASP A 178 2.74 4.89 2.84
C ASP A 178 3.66 5.92 3.49
N THR A 179 3.12 6.63 4.48
CA THR A 179 3.82 7.71 5.17
C THR A 179 4.97 7.22 6.03
N SER A 180 4.82 6.06 6.67
CA SER A 180 5.87 5.49 7.51
C SER A 180 7.06 5.01 6.68
N HIS A 181 6.82 4.39 5.52
CA HIS A 181 7.88 3.92 4.64
C HIS A 181 8.78 5.08 4.17
N CYS A 182 8.20 6.16 3.67
CA CYS A 182 8.96 7.34 3.28
C CYS A 182 9.71 7.96 4.47
N PHE A 183 9.06 8.03 5.64
CA PHE A 183 9.66 8.61 6.85
C PHE A 183 10.84 7.79 7.37
N ILE A 184 10.72 6.46 7.44
CA ILE A 184 11.78 5.53 7.85
C ILE A 184 12.93 5.56 6.84
N LYS A 185 12.61 5.54 5.54
CA LYS A 185 13.64 5.62 4.49
C LYS A 185 14.43 6.93 4.56
N ALA A 186 13.78 7.99 5.02
CA ALA A 186 14.39 9.29 5.26
C ALA A 186 14.96 9.46 6.68
N HIS A 187 15.13 8.36 7.44
CA HIS A 187 15.68 8.35 8.80
C HIS A 187 14.96 9.32 9.75
N GLY A 188 13.62 9.35 9.70
CA GLY A 188 12.79 10.18 10.57
C GLY A 188 12.68 11.66 10.14
N SER A 189 13.02 11.99 8.89
CA SER A 189 12.99 13.38 8.42
C SER A 189 11.60 13.83 7.96
N ASN A 190 10.93 14.66 8.77
CA ASN A 190 9.70 15.35 8.40
C ASN A 190 9.88 16.35 7.23
N THR A 191 11.10 16.81 6.99
CA THR A 191 11.39 17.68 5.83
C THR A 191 11.30 16.86 4.55
N VAL A 192 11.99 15.72 4.49
CA VAL A 192 11.98 14.84 3.31
C VAL A 192 10.57 14.30 3.04
N LEU A 193 9.85 13.88 4.09
CA LEU A 193 8.46 13.43 3.96
C LEU A 193 7.56 14.53 3.36
N ALA A 194 7.65 15.76 3.88
CA ALA A 194 6.86 16.89 3.37
C ALA A 194 7.17 17.21 1.90
N GLU A 195 8.45 17.18 1.53
CA GLU A 195 8.88 17.44 0.17
C GLU A 195 8.39 16.36 -0.80
N SER A 196 8.47 15.08 -0.41
CA SER A 196 7.99 13.97 -1.23
C SER A 196 6.47 13.98 -1.37
N LEU A 197 5.73 14.19 -0.28
CA LEU A 197 4.27 14.40 -0.32
C LEU A 197 3.89 15.53 -1.27
N THR A 198 4.69 16.60 -1.31
CA THR A 198 4.46 17.74 -2.20
C THR A 198 4.76 17.40 -3.66
N ARG A 199 5.91 16.77 -3.95
CA ARG A 199 6.31 16.38 -5.31
C ARG A 199 5.35 15.37 -5.92
N LEU A 200 5.01 14.33 -5.18
CA LEU A 200 4.22 13.20 -5.68
C LEU A 200 2.71 13.45 -5.59
N ARG A 201 2.26 14.52 -4.92
CA ARG A 201 0.86 14.78 -4.55
C ARG A 201 -0.16 14.42 -5.61
N ASN A 202 0.04 14.89 -6.84
CA ASN A 202 -0.96 14.76 -7.91
C ASN A 202 -1.05 13.34 -8.48
N HIS A 203 -0.03 12.50 -8.24
CA HIS A 203 0.02 11.10 -8.64
C HIS A 203 -0.45 10.15 -7.53
N VAL A 204 -0.47 10.61 -6.27
CA VAL A 204 -0.99 9.80 -5.17
C VAL A 204 -2.52 9.75 -5.21
N VAL A 205 -3.05 8.53 -5.34
CA VAL A 205 -4.49 8.22 -5.41
C VAL A 205 -4.98 7.45 -4.17
N HIS A 206 -4.05 6.92 -3.37
CA HIS A 206 -4.33 6.25 -2.11
C HIS A 206 -3.22 6.54 -1.08
N TYR A 207 -3.58 6.58 0.19
CA TYR A 207 -2.62 6.74 1.28
C TYR A 207 -2.77 5.61 2.30
N HIS A 208 -1.65 5.04 2.72
CA HIS A 208 -1.56 4.37 4.00
C HIS A 208 -1.06 5.41 5.01
N LEU A 209 -1.94 5.79 5.93
CA LEU A 209 -1.61 6.74 6.98
C LEU A 209 -1.14 5.97 8.21
N VAL A 210 0.16 6.09 8.45
CA VAL A 210 0.89 5.31 9.45
C VAL A 210 1.90 6.22 10.13
N ASP A 211 1.96 6.18 11.46
CA ASP A 211 2.97 6.90 12.22
C ASP A 211 4.17 6.00 12.51
N SER A 212 5.30 6.61 12.83
CA SER A 212 6.54 5.88 13.06
C SER A 212 7.54 6.69 13.88
N TYR A 213 8.42 6.01 14.60
CA TYR A 213 9.61 6.62 15.20
C TYR A 213 10.73 6.88 14.16
N GLY A 214 10.62 6.32 12.94
CA GLY A 214 11.52 6.61 11.82
C GLY A 214 12.74 5.70 11.70
N GLU A 215 12.84 4.64 12.52
CA GLU A 215 13.97 3.71 12.54
C GLU A 215 13.63 2.35 11.93
N THR A 216 12.46 1.81 12.28
CA THR A 216 12.02 0.47 11.88
C THR A 216 10.55 0.49 11.47
N HIS A 217 10.11 -0.57 10.82
CA HIS A 217 8.70 -0.76 10.46
C HIS A 217 7.87 -1.10 11.72
N ASP A 218 7.39 -0.06 12.40
CA ASP A 218 6.71 -0.10 13.71
C ASP A 218 5.19 0.08 13.64
N SER A 219 4.67 0.58 12.51
CA SER A 219 3.24 0.68 12.18
C SER A 219 2.38 1.27 13.32
N LEU A 220 2.74 2.44 13.81
CA LEU A 220 2.14 3.05 15.00
C LEU A 220 0.82 3.76 14.67
N PRO A 221 -0.13 3.81 15.64
CA PRO A 221 -1.27 4.71 15.57
C PRO A 221 -0.85 6.18 15.40
N LEU A 222 -1.67 6.97 14.71
CA LEU A 222 -1.36 8.38 14.46
C LEU A 222 -1.31 9.21 15.74
N GLY A 223 -0.29 10.07 15.84
CA GLY A 223 -0.03 10.93 16.99
C GLY A 223 0.85 10.30 18.06
N VAL A 224 1.34 9.07 17.84
CA VAL A 224 2.23 8.35 18.75
C VAL A 224 3.70 8.50 18.34
N GLY A 225 3.96 8.55 17.04
CA GLY A 225 5.32 8.58 16.50
C GLY A 225 5.88 9.99 16.36
N HIS A 226 6.78 10.15 15.40
CA HIS A 226 7.50 11.40 15.14
C HIS A 226 7.09 12.08 13.84
N ILE A 227 6.08 11.57 13.12
CA ILE A 227 5.54 12.27 11.96
C ILE A 227 4.76 13.52 12.42
N ASP A 228 5.15 14.67 11.90
CA ASP A 228 4.48 15.94 12.13
C ASP A 228 3.20 16.00 11.30
N TRP A 229 2.14 15.38 11.80
CA TRP A 229 0.83 15.35 11.13
C TRP A 229 0.23 16.74 10.92
N GLN A 230 0.57 17.73 11.75
CA GLN A 230 0.08 19.10 11.58
C GLN A 230 0.63 19.69 10.28
N LYS A 231 1.91 19.40 9.99
CA LYS A 231 2.56 19.78 8.73
C LYS A 231 2.19 18.87 7.56
N MET A 232 2.03 17.55 7.76
CA MET A 232 1.78 16.60 6.67
C MET A 232 0.34 16.63 6.14
N LEU A 233 -0.65 16.76 7.02
CA LEU A 233 -2.07 16.67 6.64
C LEU A 233 -2.48 17.66 5.52
N PRO A 234 -2.03 18.94 5.52
CA PRO A 234 -2.28 19.87 4.41
C PRO A 234 -1.68 19.47 3.06
N LEU A 235 -0.61 18.68 3.07
CA LEU A 235 0.15 18.28 1.87
C LEU A 235 -0.49 17.11 1.14
N LEU A 236 -1.32 16.31 1.83
CA LEU A 236 -2.01 15.17 1.23
C LEU A 236 -2.88 15.61 0.03
N ASN A 237 -2.99 14.72 -0.94
CA ASN A 237 -3.97 14.86 -2.02
C ASN A 237 -5.38 14.67 -1.46
N LYS A 238 -6.19 15.73 -1.49
CA LYS A 238 -7.55 15.71 -0.93
C LYS A 238 -8.50 14.78 -1.69
N LYS A 239 -8.17 14.42 -2.94
CA LYS A 239 -8.97 13.50 -3.76
C LYS A 239 -8.58 12.03 -3.56
N ALA A 240 -7.42 11.76 -2.96
CA ALA A 240 -6.98 10.40 -2.71
C ALA A 240 -7.81 9.75 -1.61
N SER A 241 -8.07 8.46 -1.79
CA SER A 241 -8.56 7.60 -0.73
C SER A 241 -7.46 7.37 0.32
N ARG A 242 -7.80 6.84 1.49
CA ARG A 242 -6.85 6.60 2.57
C ARG A 242 -7.34 5.51 3.49
N ILE A 243 -6.43 4.75 4.09
CA ILE A 243 -6.67 3.86 5.22
C ILE A 243 -5.61 4.10 6.31
N TYR A 244 -5.78 3.46 7.46
CA TYR A 244 -4.76 3.41 8.51
C TYR A 244 -4.13 2.02 8.53
N GLU A 245 -2.85 1.89 8.16
CA GLU A 245 -2.10 0.62 8.18
C GLU A 245 -1.25 0.54 9.44
N ILE A 246 -1.86 0.08 10.53
CA ILE A 246 -1.26 0.12 11.85
C ILE A 246 -1.39 -1.22 12.56
N ASN A 247 -0.51 -1.46 13.52
CA ASN A 247 -0.56 -2.64 14.36
C ASN A 247 -1.83 -2.65 15.21
N LEU A 248 -2.53 -3.78 15.21
CA LEU A 248 -3.76 -3.99 15.98
C LEU A 248 -3.47 -4.96 17.12
N ALA A 249 -3.89 -4.64 18.34
CA ALA A 249 -3.78 -5.56 19.47
C ALA A 249 -4.68 -6.79 19.27
N ASP A 250 -5.84 -6.62 18.63
CA ASP A 250 -6.71 -7.69 18.15
C ASP A 250 -7.04 -7.42 16.69
N SER A 251 -6.50 -8.24 15.77
CA SER A 251 -6.71 -8.06 14.32
C SER A 251 -8.19 -8.09 13.92
N ALA A 252 -9.07 -8.67 14.75
CA ALA A 252 -10.51 -8.65 14.54
C ALA A 252 -11.19 -7.29 14.81
N LYS A 253 -10.52 -6.35 15.47
CA LYS A 253 -11.08 -5.06 15.87
C LYS A 253 -10.33 -3.91 15.20
N ALA A 254 -11.06 -2.97 14.63
CA ALA A 254 -10.49 -1.76 14.02
C ALA A 254 -10.13 -0.65 15.04
N THR A 255 -9.96 -0.99 16.32
CA THR A 255 -9.93 -0.01 17.42
C THR A 255 -8.84 1.05 17.23
N GLU A 256 -7.62 0.64 16.95
CA GLU A 256 -6.48 1.54 16.77
C GLU A 256 -6.65 2.41 15.50
N MET A 257 -7.31 1.88 14.46
CA MET A 257 -7.55 2.62 13.21
C MET A 257 -8.55 3.74 13.47
N LEU A 258 -9.56 3.47 14.29
CA LEU A 258 -10.54 4.46 14.73
C LEU A 258 -9.92 5.52 15.65
N ILE A 259 -8.98 5.13 16.52
CA ILE A 259 -8.21 6.08 17.34
C ILE A 259 -7.40 7.02 16.45
N SER A 260 -6.70 6.47 15.47
CA SER A 260 -5.94 7.23 14.48
C SER A 260 -6.82 8.19 13.66
N HIS A 261 -8.01 7.72 13.27
CA HIS A 261 -8.99 8.56 12.57
C HIS A 261 -9.50 9.71 13.44
N ALA A 262 -9.80 9.45 14.72
CA ALA A 262 -10.25 10.46 15.66
C ALA A 262 -9.16 11.54 15.87
N TYR A 263 -7.90 11.12 16.03
CA TYR A 263 -6.75 12.03 16.11
C TYR A 263 -6.67 12.94 14.87
N LEU A 264 -6.67 12.35 13.67
CA LEU A 264 -6.53 13.11 12.43
C LEU A 264 -7.72 14.05 12.18
N THR A 265 -8.93 13.63 12.56
CA THR A 265 -10.15 14.45 12.48
C THR A 265 -10.11 15.64 13.43
N ALA A 266 -9.64 15.44 14.66
CA ALA A 266 -9.46 16.52 15.63
C ALA A 266 -8.43 17.54 15.12
N LEU A 267 -7.28 17.07 14.61
CA LEU A 267 -6.26 17.92 14.00
C LEU A 267 -6.78 18.68 12.76
N ALA A 268 -7.56 18.01 11.90
CA ALA A 268 -8.16 18.63 10.73
C ALA A 268 -9.14 19.76 11.07
N ALA A 269 -9.70 19.77 12.29
CA ALA A 269 -10.58 20.81 12.78
C ALA A 269 -9.82 22.04 13.30
N THR A 270 -8.60 21.87 13.81
CA THR A 270 -7.75 23.00 14.26
C THR A 270 -7.06 23.72 13.10
N LEU A 271 -6.91 23.05 11.96
CA LEU A 271 -6.34 23.60 10.72
C LEU A 271 -7.38 24.26 9.79
N LYS A 272 -8.62 24.46 10.26
CA LYS A 272 -9.66 25.21 9.54
C LYS A 272 -9.53 26.69 9.86
#